data_AF-A0A956QGP2-F1
#
_entry.id   AF-A0A956QGP2-F1
#
_cell.length_a   1.000
_cell.length_b   1.000
_cell.length_c   1.000
_cell.angle_alpha   90.00
_cell.angle_beta   90.00
_cell.angle_gamma   90.00
#
_symmetry.space_group_name_H-M   'P 1'
#
loop_
_entity.id
_entity.type
_entity.pdbx_description
1 polymer ?
#
loop_
_entity_poly.entity_id
_entity_poly.type
_entity_poly.pdbx_seq_one_letter_code
_entity_poly.pdbx_strand_id
1 'polypeptide(L)'
;RGDDHIVQRGGGGNDLQIARGGRGSDHIVQRGGRGNDLQVARGGRGDDHIVQRGGGGNDRIHYRASRGQDKAVINGGRGDDKAVIRAGNKNMTVVDGKGHVLYQQGQGGSVVKVKNVEDLKVVGKGGKTVYHS
;
A
#
# COMPACT_ATOMS: atom_id res chain seq x y z
N ARG A 1 5.68 -15.31 -15.24
CA ARG A 1 5.35 -14.42 -16.40
C ARG A 1 3.87 -14.65 -16.61
N GLY A 2 3.04 -13.71 -16.19
CA GLY A 2 1.61 -13.90 -16.14
C GLY A 2 1.06 -13.13 -14.94
N ASP A 3 -0.26 -12.94 -14.96
CA ASP A 3 -0.98 -12.25 -13.90
C ASP A 3 -1.01 -13.16 -12.66
N ASP A 4 -0.38 -12.72 -11.57
CA ASP A 4 -0.25 -13.49 -10.35
C ASP A 4 -1.36 -13.14 -9.33
N HIS A 5 -1.86 -14.14 -8.61
CA HIS A 5 -2.80 -13.94 -7.51
C HIS A 5 -2.15 -14.35 -6.18
N ILE A 6 -1.81 -13.36 -5.34
CA ILE A 6 -1.08 -13.56 -4.08
C ILE A 6 -2.01 -13.19 -2.92
N VAL A 7 -2.24 -14.14 -2.02
CA VAL A 7 -3.06 -13.93 -0.81
C VAL A 7 -2.28 -14.36 0.43
N GLN A 8 -2.10 -13.45 1.39
CA GLN A 8 -1.46 -13.69 2.67
C GLN A 8 -2.42 -13.37 3.82
N ARG A 9 -2.47 -14.24 4.83
CA ARG A 9 -3.29 -14.11 6.04
C ARG A 9 -2.41 -14.41 7.26
N GLY A 10 -2.26 -13.45 8.17
CA GLY A 10 -1.40 -13.57 9.34
C GLY A 10 -2.10 -14.31 10.47
N GLY A 11 -3.32 -13.87 10.79
CA GLY A 11 -4.16 -14.53 11.79
C GLY A 11 -4.02 -13.83 13.13
N GLY A 12 -3.38 -14.48 14.10
CA GLY A 12 -3.11 -13.90 15.41
C GLY A 12 -1.62 -13.90 15.71
N GLY A 13 -1.13 -12.83 16.32
CA GLY A 13 0.30 -12.61 16.54
C GLY A 13 0.82 -11.46 15.68
N ASN A 14 2.11 -11.16 15.79
CA ASN A 14 2.73 -10.14 14.96
C ASN A 14 3.29 -10.80 13.70
N ASP A 15 2.70 -10.53 12.54
CA ASP A 15 3.03 -11.19 11.29
C ASP A 15 3.88 -10.33 10.36
N LEU A 16 4.77 -10.98 9.62
CA LEU A 16 5.51 -10.38 8.50
C LEU A 16 4.96 -10.91 7.18
N GLN A 17 4.40 -10.01 6.37
CA GLN A 17 3.85 -10.33 5.06
C GLN A 17 4.57 -9.53 3.97
N ILE A 18 5.21 -10.23 3.03
CA ILE A 18 5.91 -9.62 1.90
C ILE A 18 5.36 -10.24 0.60
N ALA A 19 4.88 -9.39 -0.31
CA ALA A 19 4.33 -9.81 -1.59
C ALA A 19 4.91 -8.98 -2.75
N ARG A 20 5.24 -9.67 -3.85
CA ARG A 20 5.78 -9.11 -5.09
C ARG A 20 5.15 -9.83 -6.28
N GLY A 21 4.40 -9.13 -7.12
CA GLY A 21 3.75 -9.71 -8.29
C GLY A 21 4.73 -9.93 -9.46
N GLY A 22 5.49 -8.90 -9.83
CA GLY A 22 6.57 -9.03 -10.81
C GLY A 22 6.20 -8.48 -12.19
N ARG A 23 5.73 -9.31 -13.12
CA ARG A 23 5.32 -8.87 -14.47
C ARG A 23 3.96 -9.48 -14.78
N GLY A 24 2.98 -8.65 -15.06
CA GLY A 24 1.58 -9.04 -15.23
C GLY A 24 0.68 -7.99 -14.58
N SER A 25 -0.62 -8.13 -14.73
CA SER A 25 -1.60 -7.38 -13.95
C SER A 25 -1.90 -8.21 -12.69
N ASP A 26 -1.13 -7.99 -11.64
CA ASP A 26 -1.12 -8.85 -10.47
C ASP A 26 -2.18 -8.44 -9.44
N HIS A 27 -2.74 -9.41 -8.72
CA HIS A 27 -3.67 -9.18 -7.62
C HIS A 27 -3.05 -9.64 -6.29
N ILE A 28 -2.79 -8.69 -5.40
CA ILE A 28 -2.13 -8.90 -4.11
C ILE A 28 -3.08 -8.55 -2.97
N VAL A 29 -3.32 -9.49 -2.06
CA VAL A 29 -4.13 -9.28 -0.85
C VAL A 29 -3.33 -9.69 0.39
N GLN A 30 -3.12 -8.75 1.29
CA GLN A 30 -2.51 -8.96 2.60
C GLN A 30 -3.52 -8.64 3.69
N ARG A 31 -3.68 -9.57 4.64
CA ARG A 31 -4.53 -9.43 5.82
C ARG A 31 -3.69 -9.81 7.03
N GLY A 32 -3.41 -8.84 7.88
CA GLY A 32 -2.61 -9.04 9.09
C GLY A 32 -3.40 -9.88 10.08
N GLY A 33 -4.43 -9.29 10.69
CA GLY A 33 -5.31 -10.01 11.60
C GLY A 33 -5.32 -9.34 12.96
N ARG A 34 -4.96 -10.06 14.03
CA ARG A 34 -4.76 -9.48 15.36
C ARG A 34 -3.28 -9.48 15.70
N GLY A 35 -2.74 -8.34 16.10
CA GLY A 35 -1.34 -8.15 16.46
C GLY A 35 -0.76 -6.96 15.71
N ASN A 36 0.52 -6.68 15.94
CA ASN A 36 1.22 -5.57 15.29
C ASN A 36 1.93 -6.10 14.04
N ASP A 37 1.27 -6.01 12.90
CA ASP A 37 1.68 -6.62 11.66
C ASP A 37 2.57 -5.71 10.81
N LEU A 38 3.45 -6.32 10.02
CA LEU A 38 4.27 -5.63 9.02
C LEU A 38 3.93 -6.17 7.63
N GLN A 39 3.33 -5.30 6.81
CA GLN A 39 2.92 -5.64 5.44
C GLN A 39 3.73 -4.86 4.42
N VAL A 40 4.27 -5.55 3.42
CA VAL A 40 5.02 -4.96 2.30
C VAL A 40 4.48 -5.49 0.98
N ALA A 41 4.01 -4.60 0.11
CA ALA A 41 3.51 -4.94 -1.22
C ALA A 41 4.17 -4.11 -2.33
N ARG A 42 4.43 -4.78 -3.45
CA ARG A 42 4.80 -4.17 -4.74
C ARG A 42 4.16 -5.00 -5.84
N GLY A 43 3.34 -4.37 -6.68
CA GLY A 43 2.74 -5.04 -7.85
C GLY A 43 3.82 -5.47 -8.84
N GLY A 44 4.38 -4.55 -9.60
CA GLY A 44 5.50 -4.85 -10.48
C GLY A 44 5.48 -4.06 -11.79
N ARG A 45 5.39 -4.75 -12.91
CA ARG A 45 5.12 -4.16 -14.21
C ARG A 45 3.75 -4.63 -14.64
N GLY A 46 2.86 -3.70 -14.93
CA GLY A 46 1.48 -3.97 -15.33
C GLY A 46 0.53 -3.19 -14.43
N ASP A 47 -0.77 -3.33 -14.68
CA ASP A 47 -1.77 -2.59 -13.93
C ASP A 47 -2.25 -3.46 -12.76
N ASP A 48 -1.62 -3.27 -11.60
CA ASP A 48 -1.79 -4.16 -10.46
C ASP A 48 -2.93 -3.74 -9.53
N HIS A 49 -3.56 -4.70 -8.85
CA HIS A 49 -4.52 -4.46 -7.77
C HIS A 49 -3.93 -4.92 -6.43
N ILE A 50 -3.78 -4.00 -5.49
CA ILE A 50 -3.20 -4.28 -4.17
C ILE A 50 -4.20 -3.93 -3.07
N VAL A 51 -4.40 -4.84 -2.13
CA VAL A 51 -5.19 -4.62 -0.91
C VAL A 51 -4.37 -5.02 0.31
N GLN A 52 -4.08 -4.07 1.18
CA GLN A 52 -3.39 -4.28 2.45
C GLN A 52 -4.33 -3.89 3.60
N ARG A 53 -4.57 -4.82 4.51
CA ARG A 53 -5.44 -4.64 5.68
C ARG A 53 -4.66 -5.06 6.92
N GLY A 54 -4.30 -4.11 7.76
CA GLY A 54 -3.60 -4.36 9.02
C GLY A 54 -4.43 -5.26 9.93
N GLY A 55 -5.56 -4.77 10.40
CA GLY A 55 -6.49 -5.53 11.22
C GLY A 55 -6.68 -4.86 12.56
N GLY A 56 -6.32 -5.54 13.65
CA GLY A 56 -6.33 -4.96 14.99
C GLY A 56 -4.96 -5.03 15.63
N GLY A 57 -4.43 -3.90 16.06
CA GLY A 57 -3.08 -3.73 16.56
C GLY A 57 -2.45 -2.48 15.95
N ASN A 58 -1.18 -2.23 16.25
CA ASN A 58 -0.45 -1.08 15.73
C ASN A 58 0.38 -1.53 14.52
N ASP A 59 -0.23 -1.47 13.34
CA ASP A 59 0.30 -2.06 12.12
C ASP A 59 1.24 -1.12 11.38
N ARG A 60 2.16 -1.71 10.61
CA ARG A 60 3.06 -1.00 9.70
C ARG A 60 2.84 -1.49 8.28
N ILE A 61 2.34 -0.61 7.41
CA ILE A 61 1.99 -0.95 6.04
C ILE A 61 2.89 -0.20 5.06
N HIS A 62 3.56 -0.92 4.18
CA HIS A 62 4.42 -0.37 3.16
C HIS A 62 3.91 -0.75 1.78
N TYR A 63 3.63 0.27 0.96
CA TYR A 63 3.34 0.11 -0.46
C TYR A 63 4.43 0.78 -1.29
N ARG A 64 4.90 0.09 -2.33
CA ARG A 64 5.86 0.64 -3.28
C ARG A 64 5.22 0.75 -4.66
N ALA A 65 5.06 1.99 -5.12
CA ALA A 65 4.63 2.30 -6.47
C ALA A 65 5.53 1.61 -7.50
N SER A 66 4.92 1.12 -8.57
CA SER A 66 5.62 0.41 -9.63
C SER A 66 5.21 0.88 -11.02
N ARG A 67 5.62 0.18 -12.09
CA ARG A 67 5.33 0.64 -13.45
C ARG A 67 3.95 0.13 -13.84
N GLY A 68 3.08 1.03 -14.26
CA GLY A 68 1.70 0.73 -14.60
C GLY A 68 0.78 1.70 -13.89
N GLN A 69 -0.52 1.42 -13.95
CA GLN A 69 -1.59 2.20 -13.33
C GLN A 69 -2.22 1.40 -12.18
N ASP A 70 -1.41 1.09 -11.18
CA ASP A 70 -1.84 0.30 -10.03
C ASP A 70 -3.02 0.94 -9.27
N LYS A 71 -3.92 0.10 -8.77
CA LYS A 71 -4.95 0.48 -7.79
C LYS A 71 -4.61 -0.17 -6.46
N ALA A 72 -4.34 0.64 -5.45
CA ALA A 72 -4.01 0.16 -4.11
C ALA A 72 -5.03 0.66 -3.08
N VAL A 73 -5.36 -0.21 -2.13
CA VAL A 73 -6.13 0.11 -0.94
C VAL A 73 -5.32 -0.25 0.29
N ILE A 74 -5.06 0.73 1.14
CA ILE A 74 -4.42 0.59 2.45
C ILE A 74 -5.46 0.91 3.52
N ASN A 75 -5.63 -0.03 4.45
CA ASN A 75 -6.46 0.14 5.62
C ASN A 75 -5.71 -0.38 6.84
N GLY A 76 -5.30 0.51 7.75
CA GLY A 76 -4.66 0.09 9.01
C GLY A 76 -5.62 -0.77 9.81
N GLY A 77 -6.73 -0.18 10.24
CA GLY A 77 -7.78 -0.93 10.93
C GLY A 77 -8.07 -0.33 12.28
N ARG A 78 -7.92 -1.11 13.35
CA ARG A 78 -8.05 -0.63 14.73
C ARG A 78 -6.66 -0.59 15.37
N GLY A 79 -6.31 0.54 15.96
CA GLY A 79 -5.04 0.75 16.65
C GLY A 79 -4.37 2.00 16.13
N ASP A 80 -3.09 2.17 16.46
CA ASP A 80 -2.27 3.27 15.97
C ASP A 80 -1.39 2.78 14.81
N ASP A 81 -1.94 2.89 13.61
CA ASP A 81 -1.40 2.34 12.38
C ASP A 81 -0.54 3.35 11.62
N LYS A 82 0.50 2.82 10.97
CA LYS A 82 1.42 3.61 10.15
C LYS A 82 1.46 3.09 8.73
N ALA A 83 1.39 4.00 7.76
CA ALA A 83 1.57 3.66 6.35
C ALA A 83 2.68 4.47 5.70
N VAL A 84 3.50 3.81 4.89
CA VAL A 84 4.50 4.46 4.04
C VAL A 84 4.24 4.09 2.58
N ILE A 85 3.90 5.09 1.78
CA ILE A 85 3.77 4.97 0.33
C ILE A 85 5.05 5.48 -0.32
N ARG A 86 5.79 4.60 -1.00
CA ARG A 86 6.98 4.98 -1.77
C ARG A 86 6.59 5.21 -3.23
N ALA A 87 6.29 6.46 -3.58
CA ALA A 87 5.97 6.90 -4.94
C ALA A 87 7.20 6.88 -5.86
N GLY A 88 8.39 7.20 -5.33
CA GLY A 88 9.60 7.35 -6.14
C GLY A 88 9.38 8.39 -7.24
N ASN A 89 9.60 8.01 -8.51
CA ASN A 89 9.38 8.87 -9.68
C ASN A 89 8.12 8.49 -10.49
N LYS A 90 7.13 7.85 -9.87
CA LYS A 90 5.90 7.38 -10.55
C LYS A 90 4.77 8.39 -10.40
N ASN A 91 3.98 8.55 -11.45
CA ASN A 91 2.75 9.35 -11.34
C ASN A 91 1.76 8.61 -10.44
N MET A 92 1.16 9.33 -9.51
CA MET A 92 0.32 8.75 -8.47
C MET A 92 -0.62 9.78 -7.87
N THR A 93 -1.81 9.34 -7.50
CA THR A 93 -2.71 10.08 -6.61
C THR A 93 -2.97 9.27 -5.35
N VAL A 94 -2.76 9.87 -4.19
CA VAL A 94 -3.12 9.30 -2.88
C VAL A 94 -4.37 10.02 -2.40
N VAL A 95 -5.39 9.26 -2.05
CA VAL A 95 -6.69 9.77 -1.58
C VAL A 95 -7.05 9.18 -0.23
N ASP A 96 -7.87 9.92 0.53
CA ASP A 96 -8.43 9.47 1.80
C ASP A 96 -9.58 8.46 1.61
N GLY A 97 -10.18 8.02 2.72
CA GLY A 97 -11.33 7.12 2.74
C GLY A 97 -12.56 7.65 2.01
N LYS A 98 -12.72 8.98 1.89
CA LYS A 98 -13.83 9.69 1.24
C LYS A 98 -13.53 10.00 -0.23
N GLY A 99 -12.28 9.87 -0.66
CA GLY A 99 -11.82 10.16 -2.02
C GLY A 99 -11.19 11.54 -2.18
N HIS A 100 -10.98 12.30 -1.11
CA HIS A 100 -10.26 13.58 -1.20
C HIS A 100 -8.78 13.33 -1.45
N VAL A 101 -8.18 14.15 -2.31
CA VAL A 101 -6.75 14.06 -2.64
C VAL A 101 -5.93 14.51 -1.44
N LEU A 102 -5.06 13.62 -0.95
CA LEU A 102 -4.07 13.90 0.08
C LEU A 102 -2.74 14.32 -0.55
N TYR A 103 -2.35 13.65 -1.63
CA TYR A 103 -1.11 13.90 -2.35
C TYR A 103 -1.23 13.51 -3.82
N GLN A 104 -0.61 14.28 -4.71
CA GLN A 104 -0.55 13.96 -6.14
C GLN A 104 0.85 14.22 -6.69
N GLN A 105 1.36 13.26 -7.47
CA GLN A 105 2.59 13.38 -8.24
C GLN A 105 2.28 13.19 -9.73
N GLY A 106 2.56 14.20 -10.54
CA GLY A 106 2.30 14.16 -11.99
C GLY A 106 0.81 14.18 -12.35
N GLN A 107 0.52 13.93 -13.63
CA GLN A 107 -0.83 13.84 -14.17
C GLN A 107 -1.17 12.36 -14.40
N GLY A 108 -2.17 11.83 -13.69
CA GLY A 108 -2.61 10.42 -13.77
C GLY A 108 -1.74 9.42 -13.00
N GLY A 109 -1.74 8.15 -13.45
CA GLY A 109 -0.96 7.06 -12.85
C GLY A 109 -1.71 6.27 -11.78
N SER A 110 -0.97 5.68 -10.85
CA SER A 110 -1.53 4.81 -9.81
C SER A 110 -2.43 5.57 -8.84
N VAL A 111 -3.45 4.91 -8.32
CA VAL A 111 -4.32 5.48 -7.27
C VAL A 111 -4.15 4.66 -5.99
N VAL A 112 -3.86 5.34 -4.88
CA VAL A 112 -3.78 4.71 -3.55
C VAL A 112 -4.83 5.30 -2.64
N LYS A 113 -5.80 4.49 -2.23
CA LYS A 113 -6.80 4.87 -1.23
C LYS A 113 -6.31 4.46 0.15
N VAL A 114 -6.25 5.41 1.08
CA VAL A 114 -5.80 5.20 2.46
C VAL A 114 -6.95 5.51 3.43
N LYS A 115 -7.14 4.65 4.42
CA LYS A 115 -8.12 4.87 5.50
C LYS A 115 -7.64 4.22 6.80
N ASN A 116 -8.09 4.73 7.93
CA ASN A 116 -7.74 4.22 9.26
C ASN A 116 -6.23 4.03 9.40
N VAL A 117 -5.50 5.13 9.18
CA VAL A 117 -4.05 5.21 9.33
C VAL A 117 -3.78 6.54 10.00
N GLU A 118 -3.12 6.49 11.15
CA GLU A 118 -2.85 7.61 12.03
C GLU A 118 -1.57 8.35 11.60
N ASP A 119 -0.58 7.63 11.06
CA ASP A 119 0.68 8.19 10.53
C ASP A 119 0.89 7.76 9.08
N LEU A 120 0.43 8.58 8.13
CA LEU A 120 0.67 8.39 6.70
C LEU A 120 1.87 9.22 6.22
N LYS A 121 2.87 8.54 5.66
CA LYS A 121 4.01 9.15 4.97
C LYS A 121 4.00 8.80 3.48
N VAL A 122 4.12 9.81 2.62
CA VAL A 122 4.44 9.60 1.19
C VAL A 122 5.88 10.01 0.92
N VAL A 123 6.63 9.12 0.28
CA VAL A 123 8.05 9.28 -0.03
C VAL A 123 8.24 9.35 -1.55
N GLY A 124 8.70 10.51 -2.01
CA GLY A 124 8.96 10.81 -3.42
C GLY A 124 10.36 10.39 -3.88
N LYS A 125 10.81 11.00 -4.98
CA LYS A 125 12.15 10.77 -5.56
C LYS A 125 13.25 11.11 -4.54
N GLY A 126 14.32 10.32 -4.53
CA GLY A 126 15.47 10.53 -3.65
C GLY A 126 15.22 10.20 -2.17
N GLY A 127 14.06 9.63 -1.83
CA GLY A 127 13.73 9.26 -0.45
C GLY A 127 13.17 10.40 0.40
N LYS A 128 12.93 11.58 -0.19
CA LYS A 128 12.34 12.72 0.50
C LYS A 128 10.87 12.47 0.85
N THR A 129 10.48 12.77 2.08
CA THR A 129 9.06 12.83 2.48
C THR A 129 8.42 14.02 1.80
N VAL A 130 7.35 13.77 1.05
CA VAL A 130 6.61 14.76 0.25
C VAL A 130 5.20 14.99 0.79
N TYR A 131 4.74 14.13 1.70
CA TYR A 131 3.51 14.29 2.45
C TYR A 131 3.64 13.56 3.80
N HIS A 132 3.04 14.14 4.83
CA HIS A 132 2.88 13.57 6.17
C HIS A 132 1.53 14.03 6.73
N SER A 133 0.71 13.13 7.27
CA SER A 133 -0.53 13.47 7.97
C SER A 133 -0.33 13.73 9.46
#